data_AF-A0A352UXR3-F1
#
_entry.id   AF-A0A352UXR3-F1
#
_cell.length_a   1.000
_cell.length_b   1.000
_cell.length_c   1.000
_cell.angle_alpha   90.00
_cell.angle_beta   90.00
_cell.angle_gamma   90.00
#
_symmetry.space_group_name_H-M   'P 1'
#
loop_
_entity.id
_entity.type
_entity.pdbx_description
1 polymer ?
#
loop_
_entity_poly.entity_id
_entity_poly.type
_entity_poly.pdbx_seq_one_letter_code
_entity_poly.pdbx_strand_id
1 'polypeptide(L)'
;MGEETGGTSSQEPPLTEEDTGGFIGGPAPLPATGQPTVTPRPRPDTLAIPEGAAQTLPDGSAASLPAPGEGAVTRLPLPRFVTLKTDEGNARRGPGLSHRIDWVFKRAGMPLRVTAEYENWRRVEDQEGLGGWVHYSLLSGVRSVLIQAEQAEFRAAPDSTAEVVVRAERNVIARILQCTPDWCRLTADGERGWVSKAALWGVDPEEVIE
;
A
#
# COMPACT_ATOMS: atom_id res chain seq x y z
N MET A 1 -34.20 -39.52 -55.03
CA MET A 1 -34.45 -40.64 -54.11
C MET A 1 -33.64 -40.35 -52.84
N GLY A 2 -34.33 -40.16 -51.71
CA GLY A 2 -33.80 -39.91 -50.36
C GLY A 2 -33.32 -38.47 -50.14
N GLU A 3 -33.96 -37.55 -49.40
CA GLU A 3 -34.42 -37.59 -47.98
C GLU A 3 -33.23 -37.84 -47.02
N GLU A 4 -33.00 -37.15 -45.90
CA GLU A 4 -33.66 -36.06 -45.20
C GLU A 4 -32.71 -35.59 -44.05
N THR A 5 -32.71 -34.27 -43.78
CA THR A 5 -32.71 -33.59 -42.46
C THR A 5 -31.70 -33.90 -41.34
N GLY A 6 -31.26 -32.83 -40.66
CA GLY A 6 -30.76 -32.93 -39.29
C GLY A 6 -29.97 -31.70 -38.79
N GLY A 7 -30.62 -30.54 -38.67
CA GLY A 7 -30.07 -29.37 -37.98
C GLY A 7 -30.30 -29.43 -36.47
N THR A 8 -29.42 -28.80 -35.69
CA THR A 8 -29.79 -28.25 -34.38
C THR A 8 -29.00 -26.98 -34.12
N SER A 9 -29.74 -25.87 -34.04
CA SER A 9 -29.29 -24.53 -33.69
C SER A 9 -29.78 -24.29 -32.28
N SER A 10 -28.87 -24.16 -31.31
CA SER A 10 -29.23 -23.76 -29.95
C SER A 10 -29.20 -22.24 -29.87
N GLN A 11 -30.39 -21.66 -29.86
CA GLN A 11 -30.68 -20.27 -29.58
C GLN A 11 -31.08 -20.17 -28.10
N GLU A 12 -30.34 -19.37 -27.33
CA GLU A 12 -30.69 -19.01 -25.95
C GLU A 12 -31.77 -17.92 -25.93
N PRO A 13 -32.74 -17.97 -24.98
CA PRO A 13 -33.85 -17.02 -24.90
C PRO A 13 -33.51 -15.73 -24.12
N PRO A 14 -34.30 -14.66 -24.31
CA PRO A 14 -34.07 -13.36 -23.68
C PRO A 14 -34.62 -13.28 -22.23
N LEU A 15 -33.98 -12.45 -21.42
CA LEU A 15 -34.44 -12.06 -20.08
C LEU A 15 -35.60 -11.05 -20.18
N THR A 16 -36.71 -11.38 -19.54
CA THR A 16 -37.93 -10.59 -19.42
C THR A 16 -37.77 -9.49 -18.35
N GLU A 17 -38.17 -8.27 -18.70
CA GLU A 17 -38.52 -7.20 -17.77
C GLU A 17 -39.91 -7.45 -17.17
N GLU A 18 -40.07 -7.30 -15.85
CA GLU A 18 -41.36 -7.10 -15.18
C GLU A 18 -41.24 -6.03 -14.08
N ASP A 19 -41.59 -4.82 -14.49
CA ASP A 19 -42.64 -3.93 -13.97
C ASP A 19 -43.11 -3.97 -12.49
N THR A 20 -43.27 -2.73 -11.99
CA THR A 20 -44.27 -2.24 -11.03
C THR A 20 -44.11 -2.43 -9.52
N GLY A 21 -44.19 -1.29 -8.83
CA GLY A 21 -45.23 -1.14 -7.80
C GLY A 21 -44.73 -0.69 -6.43
N GLY A 22 -44.91 0.59 -6.13
CA GLY A 22 -44.56 1.19 -4.85
C GLY A 22 -45.40 0.72 -3.67
N PHE A 23 -44.85 0.93 -2.46
CA PHE A 23 -45.65 0.98 -1.24
C PHE A 23 -45.08 2.01 -0.25
N ILE A 24 -45.89 3.05 -0.08
CA ILE A 24 -46.07 4.00 1.02
C ILE A 24 -45.67 3.51 2.44
N GLY A 25 -45.08 4.40 3.24
CA GLY A 25 -44.95 4.19 4.69
C GLY A 25 -43.94 5.07 5.44
N GLY A 26 -44.20 6.38 5.60
CA GLY A 26 -43.87 7.05 6.86
C GLY A 26 -44.95 6.71 7.91
N PRO A 27 -44.74 6.85 9.24
CA PRO A 27 -44.17 8.04 9.87
C PRO A 27 -43.38 7.82 11.18
N ALA A 28 -42.89 8.95 11.72
CA ALA A 28 -42.94 9.37 13.14
C ALA A 28 -41.57 9.71 13.76
N PRO A 29 -41.38 10.96 14.23
CA PRO A 29 -40.18 11.37 14.94
C PRO A 29 -40.17 10.84 16.37
N LEU A 30 -38.99 10.40 16.82
CA LEU A 30 -38.73 10.00 18.20
C LEU A 30 -38.77 11.24 19.13
N PRO A 31 -39.31 11.12 20.36
CA PRO A 31 -39.36 12.22 21.31
C PRO A 31 -37.98 12.54 21.90
N ALA A 32 -37.66 13.84 21.95
CA ALA A 32 -36.52 14.38 22.68
C ALA A 32 -36.69 14.09 24.18
N THR A 33 -35.81 13.25 24.72
CA THR A 33 -35.74 13.01 26.17
C THR A 33 -34.97 14.14 26.82
N GLY A 34 -35.59 14.75 27.84
CA GLY A 34 -35.15 15.98 28.49
C GLY A 34 -33.73 15.92 29.06
N GLN A 35 -33.02 17.03 28.88
CA GLN A 35 -31.77 17.32 29.58
C GLN A 35 -32.08 17.57 31.07
N PRO A 36 -31.36 16.94 32.01
CA PRO A 36 -31.48 17.30 33.42
C PRO A 36 -30.93 18.71 33.65
N THR A 37 -31.78 19.59 34.19
CA THR A 37 -31.41 20.91 34.68
C THR A 37 -30.42 20.77 35.83
N VAL A 38 -29.15 21.10 35.58
CA VAL A 38 -28.13 21.22 36.63
C VAL A 38 -28.28 22.60 37.29
N THR A 39 -28.77 22.60 38.53
CA THR A 39 -28.77 23.78 39.40
C THR A 39 -27.34 24.24 39.68
N PRO A 40 -26.98 25.52 39.48
CA PRO A 40 -25.67 26.02 39.87
C PRO A 40 -25.59 26.12 41.40
N ARG A 41 -24.64 25.38 41.99
CA ARG A 41 -24.29 25.50 43.41
C ARG A 41 -23.46 26.78 43.63
N PRO A 42 -23.74 27.59 44.67
CA PRO A 42 -22.92 28.75 45.00
C PRO A 42 -21.50 28.33 45.44
N ARG A 43 -20.53 29.15 45.04
CA ARG A 43 -19.09 29.01 45.33
C ARG A 43 -18.84 29.11 46.83
N PRO A 44 -18.08 28.19 47.45
CA PRO A 44 -17.43 28.49 48.71
C PRO A 44 -16.20 29.36 48.48
N ASP A 45 -16.00 30.24 49.44
CA ASP A 45 -15.10 31.37 49.46
C ASP A 45 -13.63 31.09 49.15
N THR A 46 -13.04 32.10 48.54
CA THR A 46 -11.60 32.34 48.35
C THR A 46 -10.79 31.93 49.59
N LEU A 47 -10.01 30.86 49.44
CA LEU A 47 -8.82 30.64 50.25
C LEU A 47 -7.60 30.96 49.38
N ALA A 48 -6.81 31.92 49.87
CA ALA A 48 -5.61 32.44 49.24
C ALA A 48 -4.64 31.32 48.85
N ILE A 49 -4.18 31.33 47.60
CA ILE A 49 -3.02 30.56 47.16
C ILE A 49 -1.77 31.40 47.44
N PRO A 50 -0.76 30.88 48.15
CA PRO A 50 0.48 31.61 48.36
C PRO A 50 1.25 31.77 47.04
N GLU A 51 1.71 33.00 46.83
CA GLU A 51 2.70 33.38 45.82
C GLU A 51 4.00 32.62 46.10
N GLY A 52 4.32 31.61 45.29
CA GLY A 52 5.53 30.81 45.50
C GLY A 52 5.76 29.77 44.43
N ALA A 53 6.90 29.91 43.74
CA ALA A 53 7.50 29.01 42.76
C ALA A 53 6.87 29.03 41.35
N ALA A 54 7.30 30.02 40.55
CA ALA A 54 7.44 29.83 39.12
C ALA A 54 8.44 28.68 38.88
N GLN A 55 7.91 27.47 38.74
CA GLN A 55 8.66 26.35 38.20
C GLN A 55 8.74 26.57 36.70
N THR A 56 9.91 26.97 36.21
CA THR A 56 10.27 26.86 34.79
C THR A 56 10.08 25.40 34.41
N LEU A 57 8.99 25.10 33.71
CA LEU A 57 8.83 23.82 33.04
C LEU A 57 10.02 23.68 32.07
N PRO A 58 10.76 22.56 32.09
CA PRO A 58 11.72 22.31 31.03
C PRO A 58 10.94 22.35 29.71
N ASP A 59 11.45 23.09 28.72
CA ASP A 59 11.02 23.04 27.32
C ASP A 59 11.00 21.58 26.88
N GLY A 60 9.86 20.93 27.09
CA GLY A 60 9.60 19.58 26.69
C GLY A 60 9.68 19.59 25.18
N SER A 61 10.74 18.98 24.65
CA SER A 61 10.97 18.78 23.22
C SER A 61 9.64 18.44 22.55
N ALA A 62 9.02 19.45 21.94
CA ALA A 62 7.83 19.28 21.16
C ALA A 62 8.28 18.45 19.96
N ALA A 63 7.98 17.16 19.98
CA ALA A 63 8.20 16.31 18.82
C ALA A 63 7.44 16.97 17.66
N SER A 64 8.16 17.61 16.75
CA SER A 64 7.59 18.29 15.60
C SER A 64 6.68 17.32 14.86
N LEU A 65 5.56 17.77 14.30
CA LEU A 65 4.73 16.89 13.47
C LEU A 65 5.49 16.44 12.20
N PRO A 66 5.20 15.27 11.61
CA PRO A 66 5.75 14.86 10.32
C PRO A 66 5.34 15.85 9.22
N ALA A 67 6.23 16.11 8.25
CA ALA A 67 5.89 16.95 7.11
C ALA A 67 4.87 16.23 6.19
N PRO A 68 4.11 16.97 5.35
CA PRO A 68 3.22 16.35 4.38
C PRO A 68 3.99 15.39 3.46
N GLY A 69 3.55 14.14 3.39
CA GLY A 69 4.22 13.09 2.59
C GLY A 69 5.38 12.38 3.29
N GLU A 70 5.64 12.65 4.57
CA GLU A 70 6.59 11.87 5.38
C GLU A 70 5.88 10.84 6.26
N GLY A 71 6.55 9.71 6.49
CA GLY A 71 6.12 8.70 7.44
C GLY A 71 6.16 9.21 8.88
N ALA A 72 5.08 8.95 9.63
CA ALA A 72 4.94 9.40 11.01
C ALA A 72 6.01 8.83 11.96
N VAL A 73 6.65 7.72 11.59
CA VAL A 73 7.65 7.04 12.43
C VAL A 73 9.06 7.30 11.93
N THR A 74 9.37 6.98 10.67
CA THR A 74 10.74 7.05 10.17
C THR A 74 11.11 8.39 9.58
N ARG A 75 10.16 9.32 9.39
CA ARG A 75 10.37 10.60 8.65
C ARG A 75 10.91 10.40 7.24
N LEU A 76 10.68 9.21 6.66
CA LEU A 76 11.05 8.92 5.28
C LEU A 76 9.88 9.28 4.37
N PRO A 77 10.14 9.66 3.11
CA PRO A 77 9.08 9.95 2.16
C PRO A 77 8.14 8.76 2.00
N LEU A 78 6.85 9.05 1.90
CA LEU A 78 5.77 8.12 1.58
C LEU A 78 5.04 8.62 0.32
N PRO A 79 4.66 7.73 -0.61
CA PRO A 79 4.98 6.31 -0.62
C PRO A 79 6.45 6.04 -0.93
N ARG A 80 6.96 4.86 -0.55
CA ARG A 80 8.32 4.41 -0.91
C ARG A 80 8.36 2.91 -1.08
N PHE A 81 9.27 2.40 -1.91
CA PHE A 81 9.44 0.95 -2.02
C PHE A 81 10.46 0.40 -1.03
N VAL A 82 10.14 -0.78 -0.53
CA VAL A 82 10.96 -1.64 0.32
C VAL A 82 10.91 -3.05 -0.25
N THR A 83 11.69 -3.96 0.34
CA THR A 83 11.74 -5.35 -0.10
C THR A 83 11.43 -6.28 1.06
N LEU A 84 10.73 -7.38 0.78
CA LEU A 84 10.55 -8.45 1.75
C LEU A 84 11.87 -9.21 1.95
N LYS A 85 12.34 -9.29 3.20
CA LYS A 85 13.61 -9.95 3.55
C LYS A 85 13.47 -11.47 3.66
N THR A 86 12.28 -11.96 3.98
CA THR A 86 12.00 -13.36 4.28
C THR A 86 11.21 -14.03 3.17
N ASP A 87 11.25 -15.35 3.08
CA ASP A 87 10.45 -16.11 2.11
C ASP A 87 8.95 -16.03 2.40
N GLU A 88 8.58 -15.77 3.65
CA GLU A 88 7.18 -15.55 4.03
C GLU A 88 7.02 -14.22 4.77
N GLY A 89 6.00 -13.46 4.40
CA GLY A 89 5.64 -12.19 5.01
C GLY A 89 4.15 -12.07 5.25
N ASN A 90 3.73 -12.04 6.52
CA ASN A 90 2.32 -11.95 6.88
C ASN A 90 1.85 -10.49 6.93
N ALA A 91 0.93 -10.13 6.04
CA ALA A 91 0.25 -8.85 5.99
C ALA A 91 -1.11 -8.94 6.70
N ARG A 92 -1.28 -8.09 7.71
CA ARG A 92 -2.44 -8.09 8.61
C ARG A 92 -3.38 -6.93 8.32
N ARG A 93 -4.64 -7.07 8.72
CA ARG A 93 -5.64 -6.01 8.58
C ARG A 93 -5.30 -4.71 9.30
N GLY A 94 -4.65 -4.81 10.46
CA GLY A 94 -4.31 -3.69 11.32
C GLY A 94 -2.90 -3.80 11.89
N PRO A 95 -2.35 -2.71 12.45
CA PRO A 95 -1.02 -2.69 13.02
C PRO A 95 -1.00 -3.41 14.38
N GLY A 96 -0.82 -4.72 14.36
CA GLY A 96 -0.80 -5.53 15.58
C GLY A 96 -0.83 -7.03 15.31
N LEU A 97 -0.27 -7.82 16.23
CA LEU A 97 -0.23 -9.29 16.12
C LEU A 97 -1.61 -9.96 16.30
N SER A 98 -2.55 -9.28 16.94
CA SER A 98 -3.92 -9.75 17.18
C SER A 98 -4.83 -9.63 15.95
N HIS A 99 -4.46 -8.81 14.96
CA HIS A 99 -5.23 -8.65 13.74
C HIS A 99 -5.07 -9.87 12.83
N ARG A 100 -6.17 -10.23 12.13
CA ARG A 100 -6.18 -11.30 11.13
C ARG A 100 -5.22 -10.99 9.98
N ILE A 101 -4.58 -12.04 9.47
CA ILE A 101 -3.77 -12.03 8.26
C ILE A 101 -4.73 -11.97 7.05
N ASP A 102 -4.70 -10.88 6.32
CA ASP A 102 -5.49 -10.70 5.10
C ASP A 102 -4.66 -11.10 3.85
N TRP A 103 -3.33 -11.16 3.96
CA TRP A 103 -2.44 -11.56 2.86
C TRP A 103 -1.14 -12.20 3.34
N VAL A 104 -0.58 -13.12 2.54
CA VAL A 104 0.70 -13.78 2.81
C VAL A 104 1.60 -13.67 1.57
N PHE A 105 2.68 -12.91 1.70
CA PHE A 105 3.73 -12.85 0.69
C PHE A 105 4.60 -14.11 0.79
N LYS A 106 4.96 -14.72 -0.35
CA LYS A 106 5.63 -16.04 -0.40
C LYS A 106 7.01 -16.04 -1.06
N ARG A 107 7.65 -14.88 -1.20
CA ARG A 107 8.95 -14.78 -1.88
C ARG A 107 9.82 -13.69 -1.29
N ALA A 108 11.01 -14.06 -0.83
CA ALA A 108 12.03 -13.10 -0.46
C ALA A 108 12.44 -12.28 -1.67
N GLY A 109 12.85 -11.03 -1.45
CA GLY A 109 13.18 -10.13 -2.53
C GLY A 109 11.96 -9.47 -3.18
N MET A 110 10.72 -9.80 -2.80
CA MET A 110 9.54 -9.18 -3.38
C MET A 110 9.51 -7.67 -3.05
N PRO A 111 9.45 -6.79 -4.07
CA PRO A 111 9.25 -5.37 -3.83
C PRO A 111 7.88 -5.13 -3.20
N LEU A 112 7.77 -4.11 -2.36
CA LEU A 112 6.54 -3.74 -1.67
C LEU A 112 6.51 -2.22 -1.55
N ARG A 113 5.36 -1.59 -1.80
CA ARG A 113 5.18 -0.14 -1.64
C ARG A 113 4.62 0.16 -0.26
N VAL A 114 5.38 0.88 0.57
CA VAL A 114 4.92 1.39 1.86
C VAL A 114 4.04 2.61 1.62
N THR A 115 2.81 2.58 2.11
CA THR A 115 1.85 3.70 2.00
C THR A 115 1.55 4.38 3.33
N ALA A 116 1.79 3.70 4.46
CA ALA A 116 1.63 4.29 5.78
C ALA A 116 2.55 3.62 6.82
N GLU A 117 2.78 4.31 7.93
CA GLU A 117 3.57 3.83 9.05
C GLU A 117 2.84 4.02 10.37
N TYR A 118 2.95 3.05 11.26
CA TYR A 118 2.42 3.12 12.61
C TYR A 118 3.33 2.32 13.54
N GLU A 119 3.98 2.97 14.51
CA GLU A 119 4.95 2.34 15.41
C GLU A 119 5.93 1.39 14.69
N ASN A 120 5.86 0.09 14.93
CA ASN A 120 6.71 -0.96 14.33
C ASN A 120 6.09 -1.60 13.06
N TRP A 121 4.98 -1.05 12.58
CA TRP A 121 4.18 -1.59 11.49
C TRP A 121 4.22 -0.68 10.28
N ARG A 122 4.30 -1.29 9.10
CA ARG A 122 4.28 -0.59 7.82
C ARG A 122 3.12 -1.15 7.01
N ARG A 123 2.25 -0.26 6.51
CA ARG A 123 1.19 -0.64 5.58
C ARG A 123 1.82 -0.74 4.21
N VAL A 124 1.78 -1.93 3.63
CA VAL A 124 2.41 -2.28 2.36
C VAL A 124 1.38 -2.76 1.35
N GLU A 125 1.67 -2.54 0.07
CA GLU A 125 0.90 -2.97 -1.09
C GLU A 125 1.86 -3.56 -2.13
N ASP A 126 1.44 -4.62 -2.83
CA ASP A 126 2.17 -5.21 -3.96
C ASP A 126 1.78 -4.56 -5.31
N GLN A 127 2.25 -5.14 -6.42
CA GLN A 127 1.94 -4.67 -7.78
C GLN A 127 0.45 -4.74 -8.13
N GLU A 128 -0.33 -5.57 -7.44
CA GLU A 128 -1.77 -5.72 -7.61
C GLU A 128 -2.57 -4.87 -6.61
N GLY A 129 -1.88 -4.11 -5.75
CA GLY A 129 -2.49 -3.31 -4.69
C GLY A 129 -2.94 -4.15 -3.48
N LEU A 130 -2.55 -5.42 -3.42
CA LEU A 130 -2.87 -6.32 -2.32
C LEU A 130 -1.82 -6.19 -1.22
N GLY A 131 -2.27 -6.26 0.04
CA GLY A 131 -1.36 -6.16 1.16
C GLY A 131 -2.05 -5.82 2.47
N GLY A 132 -1.31 -5.14 3.36
CA GLY A 132 -1.74 -4.88 4.72
C GLY A 132 -0.59 -4.41 5.60
N TRP A 133 -0.73 -4.57 6.90
CA TRP A 133 0.27 -4.20 7.88
C TRP A 133 1.28 -5.32 8.09
N VAL A 134 2.54 -5.01 7.87
CA VAL A 134 3.68 -5.91 8.06
C VAL A 134 4.61 -5.32 9.12
N HIS A 135 5.16 -6.18 9.97
CA HIS A 135 6.14 -5.77 10.96
C HIS A 135 7.48 -5.42 10.28
N TYR A 136 8.12 -4.32 10.68
CA TYR A 136 9.31 -3.81 9.98
C TYR A 136 10.47 -4.80 9.93
N SER A 137 10.56 -5.75 10.87
CA SER A 137 11.63 -6.77 10.91
C SER A 137 11.64 -7.71 9.69
N LEU A 138 10.51 -7.82 8.98
CA LEU A 138 10.38 -8.60 7.76
C LEU A 138 10.78 -7.79 6.52
N LEU A 139 11.00 -6.49 6.66
CA LEU A 139 11.26 -5.57 5.56
C LEU A 139 12.73 -5.16 5.53
N SER A 140 13.22 -4.86 4.34
CA SER A 140 14.56 -4.37 4.07
C SER A 140 14.50 -3.12 3.18
N GLY A 141 15.44 -2.19 3.39
CA GLY A 141 15.63 -1.04 2.52
C GLY A 141 16.39 -1.37 1.23
N VAL A 142 16.95 -2.58 1.09
CA VAL A 142 17.59 -3.03 -0.16
C VAL A 142 16.56 -3.01 -1.28
N ARG A 143 16.82 -2.27 -2.36
CA ARG A 143 15.87 -2.07 -3.45
C ARG A 143 15.85 -3.24 -4.42
N SER A 144 14.65 -3.72 -4.69
CA SER A 144 14.36 -4.74 -5.68
C SER A 144 13.26 -4.23 -6.63
N VAL A 145 13.15 -4.88 -7.78
CA VAL A 145 12.09 -4.64 -8.76
C VAL A 145 11.50 -5.96 -9.23
N LEU A 146 10.27 -5.89 -9.68
CA LEU A 146 9.56 -6.98 -10.34
C LEU A 146 9.44 -6.64 -11.83
N ILE A 147 9.74 -7.61 -12.70
CA ILE A 147 9.55 -7.45 -14.14
C ILE A 147 8.05 -7.50 -14.48
N GLN A 148 7.53 -6.41 -15.06
CA GLN A 148 6.14 -6.30 -15.52
C GLN A 148 5.95 -6.59 -17.00
N ALA A 149 6.99 -6.58 -17.81
CA ALA A 149 6.88 -7.01 -19.20
C ALA A 149 6.76 -8.55 -19.29
N GLU A 150 6.06 -9.09 -20.30
CA GLU A 150 6.05 -10.54 -20.57
C GLU A 150 7.47 -11.10 -20.70
N GLN A 151 8.32 -10.37 -21.44
CA GLN A 151 9.73 -10.63 -21.59
C GLN A 151 10.49 -9.31 -21.60
N ALA A 152 11.30 -9.06 -20.57
CA ALA A 152 12.19 -7.92 -20.50
C ALA A 152 13.57 -8.26 -21.06
N GLU A 153 14.09 -7.38 -21.92
CA GLU A 153 15.43 -7.49 -22.48
C GLU A 153 16.40 -6.65 -21.66
N PHE A 154 17.40 -7.31 -21.09
CA PHE A 154 18.51 -6.70 -20.37
C PHE A 154 19.59 -6.36 -21.40
N ARG A 155 19.97 -5.09 -21.48
CA ARG A 155 20.90 -4.56 -22.48
C ARG A 155 22.27 -4.27 -21.89
N ALA A 156 23.29 -4.29 -22.73
CA ALA A 156 24.68 -3.99 -22.32
C ALA A 156 24.86 -2.53 -21.85
N ALA A 157 24.05 -1.60 -22.37
CA ALA A 157 24.08 -0.17 -22.07
C ALA A 157 22.64 0.39 -21.93
N PRO A 158 22.42 1.56 -21.28
CA PRO A 158 21.12 2.20 -21.14
C PRO A 158 20.67 2.87 -22.47
N ASP A 159 20.56 2.08 -23.52
CA ASP A 159 20.22 2.49 -24.87
C ASP A 159 19.31 1.43 -25.51
N SER A 160 18.26 1.86 -26.22
CA SER A 160 17.26 0.95 -26.84
C SER A 160 17.82 0.14 -28.01
N THR A 161 18.96 0.53 -28.56
CA THR A 161 19.66 -0.14 -29.67
C THR A 161 20.84 -0.98 -29.21
N ALA A 162 21.23 -0.90 -27.93
CA ALA A 162 22.31 -1.71 -27.37
C ALA A 162 21.99 -3.20 -27.41
N GLU A 163 23.04 -4.03 -27.51
CA GLU A 163 22.94 -5.49 -27.53
C GLU A 163 22.19 -6.03 -26.31
N VAL A 164 21.30 -7.00 -26.56
CA VAL A 164 20.59 -7.73 -25.51
C VAL A 164 21.49 -8.83 -24.97
N VAL A 165 21.85 -8.74 -23.70
CA VAL A 165 22.73 -9.70 -23.02
C VAL A 165 21.95 -10.81 -22.34
N VAL A 166 20.77 -10.49 -21.79
CA VAL A 166 19.92 -11.42 -21.03
C VAL A 166 18.45 -11.11 -21.28
N ARG A 167 17.59 -12.11 -21.12
CA ARG A 167 16.14 -11.95 -21.14
C ARG A 167 15.57 -12.49 -19.83
N ALA A 168 14.62 -11.76 -19.25
CA ALA A 168 13.90 -12.18 -18.05
C ALA A 168 12.40 -12.19 -18.32
N GLU A 169 11.70 -13.18 -17.78
CA GLU A 169 10.25 -13.29 -17.89
C GLU A 169 9.53 -12.38 -16.89
N ARG A 170 8.23 -12.19 -17.11
CA ARG A 170 7.32 -11.55 -16.14
C ARG A 170 7.46 -12.18 -14.76
N ASN A 171 7.34 -11.36 -13.71
CA ASN A 171 7.40 -11.76 -12.30
C ASN A 171 8.77 -12.25 -11.81
N VAL A 172 9.83 -12.12 -12.63
CA VAL A 172 11.21 -12.24 -12.15
C VAL A 172 11.50 -11.07 -11.22
N ILE A 173 12.15 -11.36 -10.10
CA ILE A 173 12.61 -10.36 -9.14
C ILE A 173 14.08 -10.08 -9.44
N ALA A 174 14.43 -8.80 -9.57
CA ALA A 174 15.80 -8.37 -9.75
C ALA A 174 16.17 -7.32 -8.70
N ARG A 175 17.45 -7.28 -8.31
CA ARG A 175 17.97 -6.26 -7.41
C ARG A 175 18.44 -5.05 -8.21
N ILE A 176 18.13 -3.85 -7.73
CA ILE A 176 18.60 -2.62 -8.35
C ILE A 176 20.09 -2.44 -8.01
N LEU A 177 20.89 -2.15 -9.03
CA LEU A 177 22.28 -1.70 -8.87
C LEU A 177 22.36 -0.18 -9.02
N GLN A 178 21.68 0.36 -10.02
CA GLN A 178 21.67 1.78 -10.36
C GLN A 178 20.38 2.08 -11.15
N CYS A 179 19.82 3.28 -11.01
CA CYS A 179 18.74 3.76 -11.86
C CYS A 179 19.01 5.18 -12.32
N THR A 180 18.85 5.42 -13.61
CA THR A 180 18.80 6.74 -14.26
C THR A 180 17.33 7.09 -14.54
N PRO A 181 17.01 8.25 -15.16
CA PRO A 181 15.63 8.64 -15.43
C PRO A 181 14.81 7.58 -16.18
N ASP A 182 15.39 6.95 -17.21
CA ASP A 182 14.66 6.02 -18.09
C ASP A 182 15.11 4.56 -17.99
N TRP A 183 16.25 4.31 -17.35
CA TRP A 183 16.90 2.99 -17.34
C TRP A 183 17.32 2.58 -15.94
N CYS A 184 17.21 1.30 -15.64
CA CYS A 184 17.75 0.72 -14.42
C CYS A 184 18.74 -0.39 -14.75
N ARG A 185 19.92 -0.33 -14.14
CA ARG A 185 20.87 -1.41 -14.13
C ARG A 185 20.49 -2.37 -13.02
N LEU A 186 20.18 -3.60 -13.41
CA LEU A 186 19.66 -4.63 -12.52
C LEU A 186 20.60 -5.83 -12.47
N THR A 187 20.44 -6.64 -11.42
CA THR A 187 21.01 -7.98 -11.36
C THR A 187 19.95 -9.00 -10.97
N ALA A 188 19.90 -10.11 -11.70
CA ALA A 188 19.01 -11.24 -11.47
C ALA A 188 19.84 -12.52 -11.68
N ASP A 189 19.83 -13.44 -10.71
CA ASP A 189 20.55 -14.72 -10.77
C ASP A 189 22.03 -14.63 -11.19
N GLY A 190 22.72 -13.56 -10.80
CA GLY A 190 24.13 -13.31 -11.11
C GLY A 190 24.36 -12.56 -12.43
N GLU A 191 23.38 -12.59 -13.33
CA GLU A 191 23.40 -11.83 -14.57
C GLU A 191 23.11 -10.35 -14.33
N ARG A 192 23.58 -9.48 -15.24
CA ARG A 192 23.44 -8.03 -15.12
C ARG A 192 23.14 -7.38 -16.46
N GLY A 193 22.34 -6.33 -16.44
CA GLY A 193 22.10 -5.50 -17.62
C GLY A 193 21.18 -4.33 -17.31
N TRP A 194 20.97 -3.51 -18.34
CA TRP A 194 20.11 -2.33 -18.30
C TRP A 194 18.73 -2.66 -18.85
N VAL A 195 17.69 -2.30 -18.11
CA VAL A 195 16.29 -2.50 -18.50
C VAL A 195 15.60 -1.15 -18.46
N SER A 196 14.69 -0.92 -19.41
CA SER A 196 13.84 0.26 -19.39
C SER A 196 13.00 0.30 -18.13
N LYS A 197 12.96 1.44 -17.45
CA LYS A 197 12.20 1.64 -16.22
C LYS A 197 10.71 1.35 -16.39
N ALA A 198 10.16 1.60 -17.59
CA ALA A 198 8.77 1.31 -17.92
C ALA A 198 8.39 -0.19 -17.84
N ALA A 199 9.37 -1.10 -17.90
CA ALA A 199 9.15 -2.53 -17.78
C ALA A 199 9.15 -3.04 -16.33
N LEU A 200 9.34 -2.15 -15.35
CA LEU A 200 9.63 -2.50 -13.96
C LEU A 200 8.50 -2.04 -13.02
N TRP A 201 8.36 -2.76 -11.91
CA TRP A 201 7.63 -2.30 -10.73
C TRP A 201 8.58 -2.31 -9.53
N GLY A 202 8.44 -1.38 -8.58
CA GLY A 202 9.38 -1.24 -7.46
C GLY A 202 10.36 -0.06 -7.58
N VAL A 203 10.15 0.82 -8.55
CA VAL A 203 10.91 2.06 -8.78
C VAL A 203 9.94 3.15 -9.26
N ASP A 204 10.05 4.36 -8.69
CA ASP A 204 9.22 5.48 -9.16
C ASP A 204 9.75 6.04 -10.49
N PRO A 205 8.89 6.60 -11.37
CA PRO A 205 9.31 7.09 -12.69
C PRO A 205 10.46 8.09 -12.63
N GLU A 206 10.44 8.99 -11.64
CA GLU A 206 11.43 10.05 -11.45
C GLU A 206 12.58 9.64 -10.51
N GLU A 207 12.57 8.41 -9.98
CA GLU A 207 13.57 7.93 -9.02
C GLU A 207 14.91 7.67 -9.70
N VAL A 208 15.98 8.27 -9.17
CA VAL A 208 17.37 8.06 -9.57
C VAL A 208 18.11 7.42 -8.40
N ILE A 209 18.85 6.36 -8.66
CA ILE A 209 19.59 5.58 -7.66
C ILE A 209 21.03 5.45 -8.13
N GLU A 210 21.98 5.86 -7.29
CA GLU A 210 23.42 5.78 -7.53
C GLU A 210 24.03 4.44 -7.10
#